data_AF-A0A432FKA4-F1
#
_entry.id   AF-A0A432FKA4-F1
#
_cell.length_a   1.000
_cell.length_b   1.000
_cell.length_c   1.000
_cell.angle_alpha   90.00
_cell.angle_beta   90.00
_cell.angle_gamma   90.00
#
_symmetry.space_group_name_H-M   'P 1'
#
loop_
_entity.id
_entity.type
_entity.pdbx_description
1 polymer ?
#
loop_
_entity_poly.entity_id
_entity_poly.type
_entity_poly.pdbx_seq_one_letter_code
_entity_poly.pdbx_strand_id
1 'polypeptide(L)'
;NFKTDVKYNMFGPVRPWDSSDNRTGENLRQAMAQNPFLHTMIQSGYYDGATKYFDAKYTMWQLDPSGRMKDRLSFKGYRSGHMMYLRSEDLKQANDDIRDFIKNATPQKGEPAQY
;
A
#
# COMPACT_ATOMS: atom_id res chain seq x y z
N ASN A 1 0.96 14.61 36.02
CA ASN A 1 0.08 13.44 35.83
C ASN A 1 -1.23 13.88 35.21
N PHE A 2 -1.34 13.82 33.88
CA PHE A 2 -2.60 14.09 33.17
C PHE A 2 -3.55 12.91 33.43
N LYS A 3 -4.75 13.18 33.95
CA LYS A 3 -5.80 12.17 34.17
C LYS A 3 -6.94 12.47 33.21
N THR A 4 -7.26 11.51 32.35
CA THR A 4 -8.37 11.58 31.41
C THR A 4 -9.30 10.39 31.63
N ASP A 5 -10.58 10.67 31.57
CA ASP A 5 -11.73 9.78 31.63
C ASP A 5 -12.16 9.26 30.25
N VAL A 6 -11.47 9.70 29.18
CA VAL A 6 -11.66 9.20 27.83
C VAL A 6 -11.23 7.74 27.75
N LYS A 7 -12.17 6.84 27.41
CA LYS A 7 -11.87 5.43 27.16
C LYS A 7 -10.88 5.28 26.01
N TYR A 8 -9.80 4.53 26.23
CA TYR A 8 -8.89 4.12 25.18
C TYR A 8 -9.58 3.09 24.27
N ASN A 9 -10.03 3.53 23.10
CA ASN A 9 -10.67 2.67 22.12
C ASN A 9 -9.59 1.96 21.29
N MET A 10 -9.43 0.66 21.49
CA MET A 10 -8.57 -0.20 20.66
C MET A 10 -9.05 -0.24 19.20
N PHE A 11 -10.37 -0.10 18.99
CA PHE A 11 -11.03 -0.04 17.70
C PHE A 11 -12.21 0.94 17.80
N GLY A 12 -12.48 1.72 16.74
CA GLY A 12 -13.68 2.55 16.67
C GLY A 12 -14.93 1.71 16.38
N PRO A 13 -16.16 2.20 16.70
CA PRO A 13 -17.42 1.56 16.29
C PRO A 13 -17.66 1.77 14.79
N VAL A 14 -16.82 1.13 13.96
CA VAL A 14 -16.80 1.28 12.50
C VAL A 14 -17.76 0.33 11.79
N ARG A 15 -18.63 -0.36 12.54
CA ARG A 15 -19.58 -1.35 12.00
C ARG A 15 -21.00 -0.79 12.00
N PRO A 16 -21.82 -1.14 10.99
CA PRO A 16 -21.49 -2.02 9.87
C PRO A 16 -20.70 -1.32 8.75
N TRP A 17 -19.65 -1.97 8.25
CA TRP A 17 -19.04 -1.59 6.97
C TRP A 17 -19.94 -2.09 5.84
N ASP A 18 -20.30 -1.21 4.92
CA ASP A 18 -20.94 -1.64 3.67
C ASP A 18 -19.88 -2.22 2.74
N SER A 19 -19.99 -3.51 2.45
CA SER A 19 -19.13 -4.23 1.51
C SER A 19 -19.82 -4.51 0.17
N SER A 20 -21.04 -4.00 -0.04
CA SER A 20 -21.73 -4.12 -1.31
C SER A 20 -20.96 -3.39 -2.41
N ASP A 21 -20.95 -3.97 -3.61
CA ASP A 21 -20.28 -3.43 -4.80
C ASP A 21 -18.78 -3.07 -4.63
N ASN A 22 -18.05 -3.73 -3.73
CA ASN A 22 -16.62 -3.50 -3.58
C ASN A 22 -15.83 -4.04 -4.78
N ARG A 23 -15.47 -3.15 -5.71
CA ARG A 23 -14.64 -3.43 -6.89
C ARG A 23 -13.26 -2.80 -6.81
N THR A 24 -12.77 -2.46 -5.61
CA THR A 24 -11.55 -1.66 -5.43
C THR A 24 -10.33 -2.24 -6.17
N GLY A 25 -10.10 -3.56 -6.07
CA GLY A 25 -9.00 -4.22 -6.76
C GLY A 25 -9.12 -4.17 -8.29
N GLU A 26 -10.32 -4.43 -8.81
CA GLU A 26 -10.59 -4.39 -10.26
C GLU A 26 -10.51 -2.96 -10.81
N ASN A 27 -11.01 -1.97 -10.08
CA ASN A 27 -10.91 -0.56 -10.45
C ASN A 27 -9.45 -0.10 -10.50
N LEU A 28 -8.63 -0.50 -9.52
CA LEU A 28 -7.20 -0.22 -9.55
C LEU A 28 -6.51 -0.89 -10.74
N ARG A 29 -6.84 -2.16 -11.02
CA ARG A 29 -6.34 -2.87 -12.20
C ARG A 29 -6.67 -2.14 -13.50
N GLN A 30 -7.92 -1.73 -13.68
CA GLN A 30 -8.35 -0.99 -14.85
C GLN A 30 -7.65 0.36 -14.96
N ALA A 31 -7.49 1.09 -13.86
CA ALA A 31 -6.75 2.36 -13.85
C ALA A 31 -5.28 2.17 -14.25
N MET A 32 -4.62 1.13 -13.76
CA MET A 32 -3.24 0.80 -14.15
C MET A 32 -3.11 0.35 -15.60
N ALA A 33 -4.13 -0.33 -16.14
CA ALA A 33 -4.17 -0.73 -17.53
C ALA A 33 -4.39 0.47 -18.47
N GLN A 34 -5.19 1.45 -18.05
CA GLN A 34 -5.45 2.67 -18.81
C GLN A 34 -4.29 3.65 -18.72
N ASN A 35 -3.63 3.77 -17.57
CA ASN A 35 -2.53 4.71 -17.38
C ASN A 35 -1.18 3.98 -17.28
N PRO A 36 -0.35 3.98 -18.35
CA PRO A 36 0.99 3.39 -18.32
C PRO A 36 1.93 4.02 -17.29
N PHE A 37 1.67 5.23 -16.81
CA PHE A 37 2.48 5.94 -15.80
C PHE A 37 1.95 5.77 -14.38
N LEU A 38 0.86 5.00 -14.18
CA LEU A 38 0.42 4.68 -12.84
C LEU A 38 1.30 3.55 -12.29
N HIS A 39 2.17 3.90 -11.34
CA HIS A 39 2.95 2.97 -10.54
C HIS A 39 2.28 2.75 -9.18
N THR A 40 2.38 1.54 -8.66
CA THR A 40 1.77 1.14 -7.38
C THR A 40 2.83 0.48 -6.50
N MET A 41 2.90 0.92 -5.24
CA MET A 41 3.74 0.31 -4.20
C MET A 41 2.88 -0.24 -3.07
N ILE A 42 3.18 -1.45 -2.62
CA ILE A 42 2.57 -2.10 -1.47
C ILE A 42 3.63 -2.24 -0.37
N GLN A 43 3.37 -1.66 0.79
CA GLN A 43 4.19 -1.77 1.99
C GLN A 43 3.46 -2.66 3.01
N SER A 44 4.12 -3.70 3.52
CA SER A 44 3.49 -4.68 4.40
C SER A 44 4.42 -5.16 5.52
N GLY A 45 3.89 -5.26 6.74
CA GLY A 45 4.58 -5.86 7.88
C GLY A 45 4.48 -7.39 7.87
N TYR A 46 5.58 -8.10 8.10
CA TYR A 46 5.60 -9.57 8.16
C TYR A 46 4.74 -10.15 9.29
N TYR A 47 4.52 -9.38 10.37
CA TYR A 47 3.78 -9.80 11.56
C TYR A 47 2.40 -9.14 11.63
N ASP A 48 1.90 -8.62 10.52
CA ASP A 48 0.57 -8.02 10.45
C ASP A 48 -0.53 -9.08 10.47
N GLY A 49 -1.34 -9.07 11.54
CA GLY A 49 -2.51 -9.94 11.69
C GLY A 49 -3.82 -9.36 11.13
N ALA A 50 -3.84 -8.08 10.78
CA ALA A 50 -5.01 -7.39 10.23
C ALA A 50 -4.99 -7.39 8.69
N THR A 51 -3.84 -7.12 8.08
CA THR A 51 -3.60 -7.26 6.64
C THR A 51 -2.42 -8.19 6.40
N LYS A 52 -2.70 -9.49 6.26
CA LYS A 52 -1.64 -10.51 6.24
C LYS A 52 -0.70 -10.29 5.05
N TYR A 53 0.58 -10.50 5.27
CA TYR A 53 1.62 -10.37 4.25
C TYR A 53 1.31 -11.12 2.94
N PHE A 54 0.79 -12.34 3.05
CA PHE A 54 0.42 -13.15 1.89
C PHE A 54 -0.77 -12.57 1.13
N ASP A 55 -1.73 -11.96 1.82
CA ASP A 55 -2.87 -11.29 1.17
C ASP A 55 -2.37 -10.09 0.35
N ALA A 56 -1.42 -9.32 0.89
CA ALA A 56 -0.80 -8.20 0.18
C ALA A 56 -0.03 -8.64 -1.09
N LYS A 57 0.69 -9.77 -1.04
CA LYS A 57 1.30 -10.37 -2.24
C LYS A 57 0.27 -10.90 -3.22
N TYR A 58 -0.79 -11.53 -2.71
CA TYR A 58 -1.87 -12.05 -3.53
C TYR A 58 -2.59 -10.93 -4.31
N THR A 59 -2.83 -9.78 -3.67
CA THR A 59 -3.35 -8.58 -4.34
C THR A 59 -2.48 -8.17 -5.52
N MET A 60 -1.15 -8.19 -5.36
CA MET A 60 -0.23 -7.85 -6.45
C MET A 60 -0.37 -8.81 -7.64
N TRP A 61 -0.54 -10.11 -7.39
CA TRP A 61 -0.75 -11.11 -8.45
C TRP A 61 -2.12 -10.97 -9.13
N GLN A 62 -3.16 -10.61 -8.38
CA GLN A 62 -4.50 -10.36 -8.94
C GLN A 62 -4.57 -9.07 -9.76
N LEU A 63 -3.76 -8.05 -9.41
CA LEU A 63 -3.66 -6.82 -10.19
C LEU A 63 -3.00 -7.05 -11.55
N ASP A 64 -2.06 -7.97 -11.68
CA ASP A 64 -1.43 -8.26 -12.97
C ASP A 64 -1.23 -9.75 -13.22
N PRO A 65 -2.31 -10.48 -13.58
CA PRO A 65 -2.21 -11.90 -13.92
C PRO A 65 -1.35 -12.15 -15.16
N SER A 66 -1.19 -11.13 -16.01
CA SER A 66 -0.47 -11.22 -17.29
C SER A 66 1.04 -10.91 -17.19
N GLY A 67 1.49 -10.35 -16.07
CA GLY A 67 2.87 -9.88 -15.87
C GLY A 67 3.23 -8.59 -16.65
N ARG A 68 2.26 -7.94 -17.33
CA ARG A 68 2.49 -6.76 -18.18
C ARG A 68 2.73 -5.46 -17.40
N MET A 69 2.32 -5.41 -16.13
CA MET A 69 2.43 -4.27 -15.23
C MET A 69 3.50 -4.49 -14.16
N LYS A 70 4.26 -5.59 -14.26
CA LYS A 70 5.29 -5.98 -13.28
C LYS A 70 6.29 -4.87 -12.98
N ASP A 71 6.73 -4.13 -13.99
CA ASP A 71 7.72 -3.05 -13.82
C ASP A 71 7.17 -1.82 -13.09
N ARG A 72 5.84 -1.76 -12.92
CA ARG A 72 5.11 -0.66 -12.26
C ARG A 72 4.52 -1.07 -10.92
N LEU A 73 4.69 -2.34 -10.53
CA LEU A 73 4.27 -2.89 -9.25
C LEU A 73 5.49 -3.14 -8.37
N SER A 74 5.48 -2.56 -7.17
CA SER A 74 6.54 -2.73 -6.19
C SER A 74 5.98 -3.21 -4.86
N PHE A 75 6.73 -4.08 -4.20
CA PHE A 75 6.36 -4.65 -2.92
C PHE A 75 7.51 -4.52 -1.93
N LYS A 76 7.23 -4.03 -0.72
CA LYS A 76 8.20 -3.86 0.36
C LYS A 76 7.68 -4.53 1.63
N GLY A 77 8.49 -5.41 2.19
CA GLY A 77 8.21 -6.13 3.43
C GLY A 77 9.04 -5.60 4.58
N TYR A 78 8.44 -5.41 5.75
CA TYR A 78 9.12 -4.89 6.95
C TYR A 78 9.00 -5.87 8.11
N ARG A 79 10.01 -5.90 8.99
CA ARG A 79 10.02 -6.77 10.18
C ARG A 79 9.22 -6.15 11.32
N SER A 80 7.96 -5.82 11.01
CA SER A 80 6.98 -5.18 11.89
C SER A 80 5.59 -5.78 11.72
N GLY A 81 4.66 -5.36 12.58
CA GLY A 81 3.23 -5.65 12.46
C GLY A 81 2.49 -4.64 11.58
N HIS A 82 1.19 -4.49 11.83
CA HIS A 82 0.29 -3.63 11.04
C HIS A 82 0.78 -2.18 10.91
N MET A 83 1.14 -1.59 12.03
CA MET A 83 1.65 -0.22 12.09
C MET A 83 3.17 -0.25 11.96
N MET A 84 3.66 -0.59 10.77
CA MET A 84 5.10 -0.77 10.51
C MET A 84 5.96 0.44 10.86
N TYR A 85 5.37 1.63 10.82
CA TYR A 85 6.01 2.89 11.17
C TYR A 85 6.23 3.10 12.68
N LEU A 86 5.74 2.22 13.55
CA LEU A 86 5.97 2.33 15.00
C LEU A 86 7.38 1.85 15.40
N ARG A 87 7.95 0.89 14.66
CA ARG A 87 9.34 0.48 14.86
C ARG A 87 10.23 1.47 14.11
N SER A 88 11.07 2.21 14.82
CA SER A 88 11.90 3.29 14.27
C SER A 88 12.75 2.87 13.07
N GLU A 89 13.31 1.66 13.10
CA GLU A 89 14.10 1.09 12.01
C GLU A 89 13.24 0.89 10.74
N ASP A 90 12.05 0.32 10.89
CA ASP A 90 11.14 0.07 9.78
C ASP A 90 10.49 1.38 9.27
N LEU A 91 10.24 2.36 10.15
CA LEU A 91 9.82 3.71 9.75
C LEU A 91 10.87 4.39 8.87
N LYS A 92 12.14 4.33 9.27
CA LYS A 92 13.23 4.91 8.49
C LYS A 92 13.29 4.26 7.11
N GLN A 93 13.29 2.93 7.08
CA GLN A 93 13.34 2.17 5.83
C GLN A 93 12.11 2.42 4.95
N ALA A 94 10.90 2.44 5.52
CA ALA A 94 9.67 2.70 4.80
C ALA A 94 9.66 4.11 4.17
N ASN A 95 10.20 5.11 4.86
CA ASN A 95 10.35 6.46 4.32
C ASN A 95 11.37 6.50 3.17
N ASP A 96 12.50 5.81 3.29
CA ASP A 96 13.50 5.73 2.23
C ASP A 96 12.94 5.02 0.98
N ASP A 97 12.21 3.92 1.17
CA ASP A 97 11.51 3.21 0.09
C ASP A 97 10.49 4.10 -0.62
N ILE A 98 9.74 4.93 0.11
CA ILE A 98 8.81 5.91 -0.48
C ILE A 98 9.56 6.93 -1.34
N ARG A 99 10.70 7.45 -0.85
CA ARG A 99 11.51 8.42 -1.61
C ARG A 99 12.02 7.81 -2.91
N ASP A 100 12.52 6.58 -2.85
CA ASP A 100 13.01 5.88 -4.02
C ASP A 100 11.88 5.53 -4.99
N PHE A 101 10.72 5.12 -4.47
CA PHE A 101 9.52 4.91 -5.28
C PHE A 101 9.11 6.17 -6.04
N ILE A 102 9.03 7.33 -5.36
CA ILE A 102 8.66 8.59 -6.00
C ILE A 102 9.64 8.95 -7.11
N LYS A 103 10.96 8.82 -6.85
CA LYS A 103 11.99 9.10 -7.86
C LYS A 103 11.85 8.18 -9.09
N ASN A 104 11.59 6.89 -8.87
CA ASN A 104 11.48 5.91 -9.94
C ASN A 104 10.16 6.02 -10.73
N ALA A 105 9.08 6.45 -10.06
CA ALA A 105 7.76 6.61 -10.68
C ALA A 105 7.56 7.98 -11.35
N THR A 106 8.47 8.94 -11.12
CA THR A 106 8.39 10.27 -11.73
C THR A 106 9.15 10.28 -13.06
N PRO A 107 8.53 10.70 -14.18
CA PRO A 107 9.23 10.88 -15.46
C PRO A 107 10.42 11.84 -15.36
N GLN A 108 11.38 11.73 -16.29
CA GLN A 108 12.52 12.64 -16.28
C GLN A 108 12.08 14.09 -16.50
N LYS A 109 12.88 15.02 -16.01
CA LYS A 109 12.58 16.45 -16.14
C LYS A 109 12.49 16.83 -17.62
N GLY A 110 11.30 17.22 -18.07
CA GLY A 110 11.03 17.61 -19.45
C GLY A 110 10.41 16.50 -20.31
N GLU A 111 10.27 15.28 -19.80
CA GLU A 111 9.53 14.21 -20.45
C GLU A 111 8.06 14.25 -20.01
N PRO A 112 7.11 14.47 -20.94
CA PRO A 112 5.69 14.38 -20.61
C PRO A 112 5.31 12.92 -20.35
N ALA A 113 4.41 12.71 -19.38
CA ALA A 113 3.68 11.44 -19.29
C ALA A 113 2.79 11.30 -20.54
N GLN A 114 3.16 10.40 -21.45
CA GLN A 114 2.56 10.23 -22.77
C GLN A 114 1.62 9.02 -22.81
N TYR A 115 0.30 9.27 -22.81
CA TYR A 115 -0.77 8.24 -22.84
C TYR A 115 -0.82 7.47 -24.17
#